data_AF-A0A3E1I5M7-F1
#
_entry.id   AF-A0A3E1I5M7-F1
#
_cell.length_a   1.000
_cell.length_b   1.000
_cell.length_c   1.000
_cell.angle_alpha   90.00
_cell.angle_beta   90.00
_cell.angle_gamma   90.00
#
_symmetry.space_group_name_H-M   'P 1'
#
loop_
_entity.id
_entity.type
_entity.pdbx_description
1 polymer ?
#
loop_
_entity_poly.entity_id
_entity_poly.type
_entity_poly.pdbx_seq_one_letter_code
_entity_poly.pdbx_strand_id
1 'polypeptide(L)'
;MSDFQTETMPVARKQHKCCECYSPIQPGQQYQLITGRWDGDMSTFKTCPSCLSARNWATVQPEWMGDGEHLYYFGQLEEDLSYTAPEIPPGDGRRFKAYRLQLQITRRRMAASDARKAA
;
A
#
# COMPACT_ATOMS: atom_id res chain seq x y z
N MET A 1 7.57 -17.41 20.56
CA MET A 1 7.73 -15.94 20.66
C MET A 1 6.61 -15.33 19.83
N SER A 2 5.81 -14.43 20.40
CA SER A 2 4.61 -13.87 19.77
C SER A 2 4.93 -12.88 18.64
N ASP A 3 4.06 -12.80 17.64
CA ASP A 3 4.09 -11.75 16.63
C ASP A 3 3.82 -10.39 17.27
N PHE A 4 4.49 -9.34 16.78
CA PHE A 4 4.31 -7.97 17.25
C PHE A 4 4.63 -6.98 16.14
N GLN A 5 4.01 -5.81 16.17
CA GLN A 5 4.34 -4.72 15.27
C GLN A 5 4.29 -3.36 15.97
N THR A 6 5.03 -2.41 15.43
CA THR A 6 5.04 -1.00 15.83
C THR A 6 4.77 -0.14 14.60
N GLU A 7 3.97 0.91 14.78
CA GLU A 7 3.62 1.85 13.72
C GLU A 7 4.00 3.28 14.12
N THR A 8 4.61 4.02 13.20
CA THR A 8 4.93 5.45 13.37
C THR A 8 4.73 6.22 12.06
N MET A 9 4.60 7.56 12.16
CA MET A 9 4.42 8.47 11.01
C MET A 9 5.56 9.50 10.88
N PRO A 10 6.83 9.07 10.70
CA PRO A 10 7.97 9.97 10.65
C PRO A 10 8.05 10.80 9.36
N VAL A 11 8.85 11.87 9.40
CA VAL A 11 9.29 12.62 8.22
C VAL A 11 10.61 12.04 7.72
N ALA A 12 10.70 11.78 6.42
CA ALA A 12 11.89 11.21 5.79
C ALA A 12 13.09 12.16 5.92
N ARG A 13 14.19 11.66 6.51
CA ARG A 13 15.47 12.38 6.57
C ARG A 13 16.39 12.08 5.38
N LYS A 14 16.12 10.98 4.68
CA LYS A 14 16.81 10.55 3.46
C LYS A 14 15.78 9.93 2.51
N GLN A 15 16.16 9.74 1.26
CA GLN A 15 15.28 9.09 0.29
C GLN A 15 14.97 7.64 0.72
N HIS A 16 13.70 7.25 0.64
CA HIS A 16 13.22 5.90 0.88
C HIS A 16 12.45 5.37 -0.32
N LYS A 17 12.19 4.06 -0.35
CA LYS A 17 11.34 3.41 -1.35
C LYS A 17 10.03 3.00 -0.69
N CYS A 18 8.90 3.36 -1.29
CA CYS A 18 7.59 2.85 -0.86
C CYS A 18 7.50 1.35 -1.16
N CYS A 19 7.00 0.53 -0.22
CA CYS A 19 6.79 -0.91 -0.43
C CYS A 19 5.69 -1.22 -1.44
N GLU A 20 4.66 -0.38 -1.55
CA GLU A 20 3.54 -0.60 -2.46
C GLU A 20 3.85 -0.17 -3.91
N CYS A 21 4.12 1.12 -4.11
CA CYS A 21 4.27 1.69 -5.46
C CYS A 21 5.72 1.82 -5.94
N TYR A 22 6.70 1.45 -5.12
CA TYR A 22 8.14 1.59 -5.40
C TYR A 22 8.64 2.99 -5.75
N SER A 23 7.78 4.01 -5.72
CA SER A 23 8.18 5.41 -5.89
C SER A 23 9.09 5.86 -4.76
N PRO A 24 10.00 6.80 -5.04
CA PRO A 24 10.82 7.41 -4.03
C PRO A 24 9.96 8.27 -3.08
N ILE A 25 10.24 8.15 -1.79
CA ILE A 25 9.79 9.04 -0.73
C ILE A 25 10.95 9.99 -0.47
N GLN A 26 10.79 11.24 -0.82
CA GLN A 26 11.85 12.25 -0.77
C GLN A 26 12.07 12.77 0.66
N PRO A 27 13.28 13.25 0.99
CA PRO A 27 13.49 13.98 2.24
C PRO A 27 12.45 15.08 2.45
N GLY A 28 11.95 15.21 3.69
CA GLY A 28 10.87 16.15 4.03
C GLY A 28 9.45 15.61 3.82
N GLN A 29 9.27 14.44 3.18
CA GLN A 29 7.95 13.82 3.05
C GLN A 29 7.62 12.95 4.26
N GLN A 30 6.38 13.02 4.75
CA GLN A 30 5.87 12.08 5.74
C GLN A 30 5.60 10.71 5.10
N TYR A 31 5.80 9.64 5.86
CA TYR A 31 5.46 8.28 5.44
C TYR A 31 5.08 7.43 6.66
N GLN A 32 4.39 6.32 6.43
CA GLN A 32 4.13 5.33 7.47
C GLN A 32 5.31 4.36 7.56
N LEU A 33 5.82 4.14 8.77
CA LEU A 33 6.82 3.14 9.07
C LEU A 33 6.20 2.07 9.97
N ILE A 34 6.12 0.84 9.46
CA ILE A 34 5.73 -0.33 10.25
C ILE A 34 6.94 -1.24 10.38
N THR A 35 7.29 -1.58 11.61
CA THR A 35 8.34 -2.56 11.93
C THR A 35 7.75 -3.61 12.85
N GLY A 36 7.90 -4.87 12.49
CA GLY A 36 7.32 -5.96 13.25
C GLY A 36 8.01 -7.29 13.00
N ARG A 37 7.59 -8.27 13.79
CA ARG A 37 7.92 -9.67 13.66
C ARG A 37 6.70 -10.45 13.23
N TRP A 38 6.83 -11.19 12.15
CA TRP A 38 5.82 -12.10 11.61
C TRP A 38 6.51 -13.42 11.27
N ASP A 39 5.91 -14.54 11.65
CA ASP A 39 6.43 -15.90 11.37
C ASP A 39 7.89 -16.12 11.80
N GLY A 40 8.31 -15.43 12.87
CA GLY A 40 9.67 -15.53 13.39
C GLY A 40 10.66 -14.53 12.79
N ASP A 41 10.32 -13.83 11.71
CA ASP A 41 11.19 -12.90 10.98
C ASP A 41 10.83 -11.43 11.22
N MET A 42 11.87 -10.59 11.35
CA MET A 42 11.71 -9.14 11.47
C MET A 42 11.66 -8.49 10.08
N SER A 43 10.62 -7.70 9.83
CA SER A 43 10.49 -6.92 8.60
C SER A 43 10.17 -5.45 8.88
N THR A 44 10.47 -4.58 7.90
CA THR A 44 10.20 -3.15 7.99
C THR A 44 9.63 -2.63 6.68
N PHE A 45 8.43 -2.05 6.76
CA PHE A 45 7.68 -1.55 5.63
C PHE A 45 7.54 -0.03 5.68
N LYS A 46 7.71 0.61 4.53
CA LYS A 46 7.63 2.06 4.37
C LYS A 46 6.55 2.39 3.35
N THR A 47 5.48 3.03 3.77
CA THR A 47 4.33 3.31 2.91
C THR A 47 4.20 4.80 2.66
N CYS A 48 4.21 5.23 1.39
CA CYS A 48 3.99 6.64 1.07
C CYS A 48 2.53 7.04 1.36
N PRO A 49 2.23 8.34 1.59
CA PRO A 49 0.88 8.80 1.95
C PRO A 49 -0.21 8.40 0.94
N SER A 50 0.11 8.40 -0.35
CA SER A 50 -0.83 8.00 -1.40
C SER A 50 -1.24 6.53 -1.28
N CYS A 51 -0.26 5.64 -1.06
CA CYS A 51 -0.54 4.20 -0.91
C CYS A 51 -1.19 3.89 0.45
N LEU A 52 -0.83 4.62 1.51
CA LEU A 52 -1.49 4.52 2.81
C LEU A 52 -2.98 4.86 2.69
N SER A 53 -3.30 5.98 2.03
CA SER A 53 -4.70 6.39 1.82
C SER A 53 -5.47 5.39 0.95
N ALA A 54 -4.83 4.84 -0.10
CA ALA A 54 -5.42 3.81 -0.93
C ALA A 54 -5.73 2.53 -0.13
N ARG A 55 -4.79 2.06 0.69
CA ARG A 55 -4.98 0.89 1.56
C ARG A 55 -6.07 1.12 2.58
N ASN A 56 -6.04 2.24 3.31
CA ASN A 56 -7.06 2.54 4.32
C ASN A 56 -8.46 2.62 3.72
N TRP A 57 -8.59 3.05 2.46
CA TRP A 57 -9.86 2.98 1.76
C TRP A 57 -10.24 1.55 1.37
N ALA A 58 -9.30 0.74 0.87
CA ALA A 58 -9.57 -0.62 0.46
C ALA A 58 -9.99 -1.53 1.63
N THR A 59 -9.28 -1.46 2.76
CA THR A 59 -9.50 -2.33 3.92
C THR A 59 -10.81 -2.08 4.67
N VAL A 60 -11.52 -0.99 4.37
CA VAL A 60 -12.83 -0.68 4.96
C VAL A 60 -14.00 -1.05 4.04
N GLN A 61 -13.72 -1.59 2.85
CA GLN A 61 -14.80 -2.03 1.95
C GLN A 61 -15.46 -3.30 2.52
N PRO A 62 -16.81 -3.42 2.49
CA PRO A 62 -17.50 -4.63 2.91
C PRO A 62 -16.99 -5.89 2.19
N GLU A 63 -16.67 -5.74 0.90
CA GLU A 63 -16.19 -6.81 0.03
C GLU A 63 -14.75 -7.24 0.36
N TRP A 64 -13.97 -6.36 1.00
CA TRP A 64 -12.63 -6.68 1.48
C TRP A 64 -12.66 -7.69 2.64
N MET A 65 -13.67 -7.61 3.50
CA MET A 65 -13.82 -8.43 4.72
C MET A 65 -14.75 -9.62 4.51
N GLY A 66 -14.95 -10.07 3.27
CA GLY A 66 -15.98 -11.05 2.91
C GLY A 66 -15.90 -12.39 3.66
N ASP A 67 -14.72 -12.77 4.16
CA ASP A 67 -14.48 -14.00 4.93
C ASP A 67 -14.12 -13.76 6.41
N GLY A 68 -14.08 -12.50 6.86
CA GLY A 68 -13.77 -12.15 8.25
C GLY A 68 -12.30 -12.27 8.67
N GLU A 69 -11.40 -12.73 7.79
CA GLU A 69 -9.97 -12.91 8.09
C GLU A 69 -9.03 -12.29 7.05
N HIS A 70 -9.53 -11.58 6.02
CA HIS A 70 -8.68 -10.91 5.03
C HIS A 70 -7.73 -9.87 5.64
N LEU A 71 -6.49 -10.31 5.88
CA LEU A 71 -5.35 -9.47 6.22
C LEU A 71 -4.82 -8.79 4.94
N TYR A 72 -4.31 -7.57 5.08
CA TYR A 72 -3.54 -6.96 4.00
C TYR A 72 -2.07 -7.37 4.09
N TYR A 73 -1.45 -7.58 2.94
CA TYR A 73 -0.03 -7.87 2.84
C TYR A 73 0.73 -6.68 2.23
N PHE A 74 1.87 -6.33 2.82
CA PHE A 74 2.69 -5.23 2.30
C PHE A 74 3.27 -5.58 0.93
N GLY A 75 3.10 -4.67 -0.02
CA GLY A 75 3.56 -4.82 -1.41
C GLY A 75 2.52 -5.40 -2.36
N GLN A 76 1.36 -5.85 -1.85
CA GLN A 76 0.30 -6.48 -2.65
C GLN A 76 -0.92 -5.57 -2.90
N LEU A 77 -0.90 -4.31 -2.44
CA LEU A 77 -2.08 -3.43 -2.50
C LEU A 77 -2.70 -3.27 -3.90
N GLU A 78 -1.89 -3.31 -4.95
CA GLU A 78 -2.37 -3.22 -6.33
C GLU A 78 -3.14 -4.47 -6.77
N GLU A 79 -2.64 -5.63 -6.37
CA GLU A 79 -3.28 -6.93 -6.60
C GLU A 79 -4.57 -7.02 -5.76
N ASP A 80 -4.52 -6.63 -4.49
CA ASP A 80 -5.70 -6.61 -3.63
C ASP A 80 -6.82 -5.72 -4.19
N LEU A 81 -6.48 -4.54 -4.70
CA LEU A 81 -7.42 -3.65 -5.39
C LEU A 81 -7.99 -4.29 -6.67
N SER A 82 -7.18 -5.08 -7.38
CA SER A 82 -7.61 -5.79 -8.59
C SER A 82 -8.65 -6.87 -8.30
N TYR A 83 -8.54 -7.56 -7.15
CA TYR A 83 -9.51 -8.55 -6.68
C TYR A 83 -10.73 -7.90 -6.04
N THR A 84 -10.56 -6.80 -5.30
CA THR A 84 -11.67 -6.09 -4.65
C THR A 84 -12.59 -5.40 -5.67
N ALA A 85 -12.03 -4.84 -6.74
CA ALA A 85 -12.79 -4.08 -7.74
C ALA A 85 -13.96 -4.86 -8.40
N PRO A 86 -13.80 -6.11 -8.89
CA PRO A 86 -14.90 -6.88 -9.45
C PRO A 86 -15.95 -7.31 -8.42
N GLU A 87 -15.56 -7.50 -7.15
CA GLU A 87 -16.48 -7.87 -6.07
C GLU A 87 -17.40 -6.71 -5.66
N ILE A 88 -16.94 -5.46 -5.83
CA ILE A 88 -17.77 -4.28 -5.55
C ILE A 88 -18.93 -4.17 -6.55
N PRO A 89 -20.20 -4.16 -6.08
CA PRO A 89 -21.36 -3.96 -6.95
C PRO A 89 -21.29 -2.62 -7.71
N PRO A 90 -21.71 -2.57 -8.98
CA PRO A 90 -21.81 -1.30 -9.70
C PRO A 90 -22.92 -0.42 -9.12
N GLY A 91 -22.77 0.90 -9.24
CA GLY A 91 -23.85 1.87 -8.95
C GLY A 91 -23.47 3.00 -7.98
N ASP A 92 -22.46 2.80 -7.14
CA ASP A 92 -22.06 3.78 -6.10
C ASP A 92 -20.67 4.43 -6.35
N GLY A 93 -20.01 4.06 -7.45
CA GLY A 93 -18.70 4.59 -7.83
C GLY A 93 -17.49 3.99 -7.09
N ARG A 94 -17.69 3.13 -6.08
CA ARG A 94 -16.58 2.49 -5.34
C ARG A 94 -15.73 1.60 -6.24
N ARG A 95 -16.36 0.86 -7.16
CA ARG A 95 -15.66 0.06 -8.18
C ARG A 95 -14.73 0.89 -9.05
N PHE A 96 -15.19 2.05 -9.54
CA PHE A 96 -14.36 2.98 -10.30
C PHE A 96 -13.22 3.53 -9.45
N LYS A 97 -13.47 3.82 -8.16
CA LYS A 97 -12.44 4.27 -7.23
C LYS A 97 -11.36 3.20 -7.04
N ALA A 98 -11.71 1.92 -6.88
CA ALA A 98 -10.75 0.82 -6.79
C ALA A 98 -9.81 0.77 -8.00
N TYR A 99 -10.36 0.77 -9.23
CA TYR A 99 -9.54 0.79 -10.45
C TYR A 99 -8.68 2.05 -10.58
N ARG A 100 -9.17 3.23 -10.16
CA ARG A 100 -8.35 4.45 -10.17
C ARG A 100 -7.17 4.38 -9.22
N LEU A 101 -7.37 3.80 -8.03
CA LEU A 101 -6.28 3.58 -7.07
C LEU A 101 -5.27 2.56 -7.60
N GLN A 102 -5.74 1.46 -8.21
CA GLN A 102 -4.89 0.47 -8.88
C GLN A 102 -4.01 1.14 -9.95
N LEU A 103 -4.63 1.89 -10.88
CA LEU A 103 -3.92 2.64 -11.92
C LEU A 103 -2.93 3.66 -11.36
N GLN A 104 -3.27 4.34 -10.27
CA GLN A 104 -2.37 5.27 -9.60
C GLN A 104 -1.11 4.56 -9.09
N ILE A 105 -1.26 3.38 -8.46
CA ILE A 105 -0.12 2.58 -8.00
C ILE A 105 0.73 2.11 -9.18
N THR A 106 0.11 1.58 -10.24
CA THR A 106 0.81 1.09 -11.43
C THR A 106 1.59 2.21 -12.13
N ARG A 107 0.98 3.38 -12.36
CA ARG A 107 1.67 4.54 -12.94
C ARG A 107 2.87 4.98 -12.10
N ARG A 108 2.72 4.96 -10.78
CA ARG A 108 3.79 5.28 -9.83
C ARG A 108 4.94 4.26 -9.85
N ARG A 109 4.63 2.97 -10.01
CA ARG A 109 5.61 1.89 -10.21
C ARG A 109 6.37 2.07 -11.53
N MET A 110 5.66 2.33 -12.62
CA MET A 110 6.25 2.57 -13.94
C MET A 110 7.21 3.77 -13.91
N ALA A 111 6.74 4.92 -13.41
CA ALA A 111 7.58 6.11 -13.28
C ALA A 111 8.83 5.87 -12.42
N ALA A 112 8.73 5.07 -11.35
CA ALA A 112 9.87 4.71 -10.52
C ALA A 112 10.84 3.75 -11.22
N SER A 113 10.35 2.87 -12.09
CA SER A 113 11.17 1.98 -12.93
C SER A 113 11.92 2.80 -13.98
N ASP A 114 11.22 3.70 -14.69
CA ASP A 114 11.80 4.54 -15.73
C ASP A 114 12.87 5.47 -15.17
N ALA A 115 12.63 6.08 -14.01
CA ALA A 115 13.62 6.91 -13.32
C ALA A 115 14.89 6.12 -12.91
N ARG A 116 14.77 4.83 -12.58
CA ARG A 116 15.93 3.97 -12.29
C ARG A 116 16.71 3.56 -13.52
N LYS A 117 16.04 3.39 -14.67
CA LYS A 117 16.70 3.07 -15.94
C LYS A 117 17.43 4.27 -16.53
N ALA A 118 16.98 5.48 -16.21
CA ALA A 118 17.55 6.74 -16.69
C ALA A 118 18.72 7.27 -15.84
N ALA A 119 18.94 6.70 -14.65
CA ALA A 119 20.01 7.07 -13.71
C ALA A 119 21.22 6.14 -13.86
#